data_AF-A0AAD7S2E0-F1
#
_entry.id   AF-A0AAD7S2E0-F1
#
_cell.length_a   1.000
_cell.length_b   1.000
_cell.length_c   1.000
_cell.angle_alpha   90.00
_cell.angle_beta   90.00
_cell.angle_gamma   90.00
#
_symmetry.space_group_name_H-M   'P 1'
#
loop_
_entity.id
_entity.type
_entity.pdbx_description
1 polymer ?
#
loop_
_entity_poly.entity_id
_entity_poly.type
_entity_poly.pdbx_seq_one_letter_code
_entity_poly.pdbx_strand_id
1 'polypeptide(L)'
;MKLELNTGDRSQLQRIPGMALAYITIICALLSSVRSKILSVAYVPQILPHEALGRLTSTSFVLSQPLCFFNNQRELPCTVNTCEIWSVIASGPGVHNFDRDKVREASKILSASPYPDAFMGRAHKRYYITKLGFPRDFPCGQLPGIRYFKVGADGNCTTTNCNGILPTGSSVRVRYILIDPVTKSVVSESKWSFPIILISPKTSSSIDVTTWKRSGAMVVITVVLSCSLAVLILLLVVMLLLDCSGSVRGRQVITAGPDPESFRVRSSNINGIYSQTSGHALRPRLV
;
A
#
# COMPACT_ATOMS: atom_id res chain seq x y z
N MET A 1 -57.38 -36.15 45.60
CA MET A 1 -57.49 -37.26 44.61
C MET A 1 -56.15 -37.36 43.90
N LYS A 2 -55.49 -38.52 43.94
CA LYS A 2 -54.09 -38.69 43.50
C LYS A 2 -54.10 -39.23 42.06
N LEU A 3 -53.57 -38.46 41.11
CA LEU A 3 -53.44 -38.88 39.71
C LEU A 3 -52.11 -39.63 39.54
N GLU A 4 -52.18 -40.96 39.42
CA GLU A 4 -51.02 -41.77 39.04
C GLU A 4 -50.86 -41.79 37.52
N LEU A 5 -49.65 -41.51 37.03
CA LEU A 5 -49.29 -41.79 35.64
C LEU A 5 -49.00 -43.28 35.49
N ASN A 6 -49.92 -44.00 34.85
CA ASN A 6 -49.69 -45.38 34.47
C ASN A 6 -48.78 -45.45 33.23
N THR A 7 -47.50 -45.78 33.43
CA THR A 7 -46.55 -46.01 32.32
C THR A 7 -46.75 -47.39 31.71
N GLY A 8 -47.58 -47.46 30.67
CA GLY A 8 -47.80 -48.70 29.92
C GLY A 8 -48.12 -48.45 28.45
N ASP A 9 -47.09 -48.33 27.62
CA ASP A 9 -46.91 -49.16 26.40
C ASP A 9 -45.54 -48.83 25.74
N ARG A 10 -44.59 -49.76 25.84
CA ARG A 10 -43.27 -49.71 25.19
C ARG A 10 -43.15 -50.84 24.16
N SER A 11 -44.18 -51.06 23.31
CA SER A 11 -44.21 -52.22 22.40
C SER A 11 -44.59 -51.96 20.93
N GLN A 12 -44.57 -50.71 20.45
CA GLN A 12 -44.72 -50.40 19.02
C GLN A 12 -43.46 -49.75 18.40
N LEU A 13 -42.31 -50.40 18.57
CA LEU A 13 -41.14 -50.12 17.73
C LEU A 13 -41.35 -50.84 16.37
N GLN A 14 -42.14 -50.20 15.51
CA GLN A 14 -42.54 -50.72 14.21
C GLN A 14 -41.32 -51.16 13.40
N ARG A 15 -41.23 -52.47 13.13
CA ARG A 15 -40.10 -53.13 12.46
C ARG A 15 -40.00 -52.65 11.00
N ILE A 16 -39.31 -51.54 10.78
CA ILE A 16 -38.98 -51.02 9.45
C ILE A 16 -38.32 -52.18 8.67
N PRO A 17 -38.85 -52.58 7.50
CA PRO A 17 -38.25 -53.66 6.73
C PRO A 17 -36.83 -53.26 6.33
N GLY A 18 -35.85 -54.16 6.45
CA GLY A 18 -34.44 -53.86 6.15
C GLY A 18 -34.22 -53.30 4.74
N MET A 19 -35.12 -53.65 3.81
CA MET A 19 -35.24 -53.08 2.46
C MET A 19 -35.36 -51.55 2.45
N ALA A 20 -36.17 -50.96 3.34
CA ALA A 20 -36.38 -49.51 3.42
C ALA A 20 -35.16 -48.79 4.03
N LEU A 21 -34.51 -49.40 5.03
CA LEU A 21 -33.23 -48.91 5.56
C LEU A 21 -32.13 -48.94 4.49
N ALA A 22 -32.05 -50.00 3.70
CA ALA A 22 -31.13 -50.07 2.56
C ALA A 22 -31.46 -49.02 1.47
N TYR A 23 -32.74 -48.79 1.17
CA TYR A 23 -33.13 -47.75 0.21
C TYR A 23 -32.77 -46.35 0.71
N ILE A 24 -32.95 -46.06 2.00
CA ILE A 24 -32.60 -44.76 2.60
C ILE A 24 -31.07 -44.57 2.62
N THR A 25 -30.27 -45.59 2.94
CA THR A 25 -28.81 -45.46 2.90
C THR A 25 -28.29 -45.31 1.46
N ILE A 26 -28.88 -46.00 0.47
CA ILE A 26 -28.56 -45.82 -0.94
C ILE A 26 -28.94 -44.41 -1.42
N ILE A 27 -30.12 -43.90 -1.09
CA ILE A 27 -30.55 -42.54 -1.43
C ILE A 27 -29.62 -41.49 -0.78
N CYS A 28 -29.26 -41.64 0.50
CA CYS A 28 -28.31 -40.76 1.18
C CYS A 28 -26.88 -40.85 0.58
N ALA A 29 -26.43 -42.03 0.15
CA ALA A 29 -25.15 -42.21 -0.52
C ALA A 29 -25.12 -41.56 -1.92
N LEU A 30 -26.23 -41.64 -2.67
CA LEU A 30 -26.38 -40.98 -3.96
C LEU A 30 -26.43 -39.45 -3.80
N LEU A 31 -27.21 -38.94 -2.85
CA LEU A 31 -27.33 -37.50 -2.56
C LEU A 31 -26.03 -36.86 -2.03
N SER A 32 -25.18 -37.62 -1.33
CA SER A 32 -23.93 -37.10 -0.74
C SER A 32 -22.73 -37.04 -1.71
N SER A 33 -22.90 -37.49 -2.96
CA SER A 33 -21.79 -37.65 -3.91
C SER A 33 -21.63 -36.53 -4.95
N VAL A 34 -22.50 -35.50 -4.96
CA VAL A 34 -22.38 -34.34 -5.85
C VAL A 34 -21.26 -33.41 -5.38
N ARG A 35 -20.02 -33.77 -5.70
CA ARG A 35 -18.85 -32.93 -5.44
C ARG A 35 -18.80 -31.80 -6.47
N SER A 36 -19.19 -30.59 -6.06
CA SER A 36 -19.05 -29.38 -6.86
C SER A 36 -17.62 -29.25 -7.41
N LYS A 37 -17.49 -29.23 -8.74
CA LYS A 37 -16.21 -29.14 -9.43
C LYS A 37 -15.73 -27.68 -9.39
N ILE A 38 -14.58 -27.44 -8.79
CA ILE A 38 -13.95 -26.11 -8.81
C ILE A 38 -13.51 -25.79 -10.24
N LEU A 39 -14.00 -24.69 -10.80
CA LEU A 39 -13.68 -24.28 -12.18
C LEU A 39 -12.33 -23.54 -12.23
N SER A 40 -11.37 -24.05 -13.00
CA SER A 40 -10.05 -23.42 -13.14
C SER A 40 -10.00 -22.49 -14.36
N VAL A 41 -9.56 -21.23 -14.14
CA VAL A 41 -9.39 -20.20 -15.17
C VAL A 41 -7.92 -20.12 -15.58
N ALA A 42 -7.67 -19.97 -16.88
CA ALA A 42 -6.33 -19.86 -17.47
C ALA A 42 -5.62 -18.50 -17.21
N TYR A 43 -5.87 -17.87 -16.05
CA TYR A 43 -5.18 -16.64 -15.61
C TYR A 43 -4.04 -16.95 -14.63
N VAL A 44 -2.94 -16.20 -14.73
CA VAL A 44 -1.78 -16.26 -13.82
C VAL A 44 -1.63 -14.88 -13.18
N PRO A 45 -1.83 -14.73 -11.86
CA PRO A 45 -1.58 -13.47 -11.16
C PRO A 45 -0.12 -13.06 -11.30
N GLN A 46 0.12 -11.77 -11.55
CA GLN A 46 1.45 -11.22 -11.76
C GLN A 46 1.61 -9.91 -10.99
N ILE A 47 2.85 -9.62 -10.58
CA ILE A 47 3.23 -8.29 -10.09
C ILE A 47 2.86 -7.25 -11.18
N LEU A 48 2.41 -6.08 -10.77
CA LEU A 48 2.13 -4.95 -11.67
C LEU A 48 3.32 -4.71 -12.62
N PRO A 49 3.16 -4.76 -13.96
CA PRO A 49 4.28 -4.70 -14.88
C PRO A 49 4.99 -3.33 -14.92
N HIS A 50 4.28 -2.26 -14.55
CA HIS A 50 4.85 -0.91 -14.49
C HIS A 50 5.82 -0.73 -13.32
N GLU A 51 6.88 0.05 -13.53
CA GLU A 51 7.85 0.41 -12.49
C GLU A 51 7.25 1.43 -11.51
N ALA A 52 6.50 0.94 -10.52
CA ALA A 52 5.97 1.75 -9.43
C ALA A 52 6.89 1.70 -8.18
N LEU A 53 7.10 2.85 -7.54
CA LEU A 53 7.76 2.89 -6.23
C LEU A 53 6.97 2.05 -5.22
N GLY A 54 7.66 1.20 -4.46
CA GLY A 54 7.02 0.27 -3.53
C GLY A 54 6.27 -0.91 -4.20
N ARG A 55 6.42 -1.13 -5.51
CA ARG A 55 5.89 -2.32 -6.23
C ARG A 55 6.25 -3.64 -5.54
N LEU A 56 7.46 -3.70 -5.01
CA LEU A 56 8.00 -4.83 -4.26
C LEU A 56 8.80 -4.26 -3.09
N THR A 57 8.56 -4.78 -1.90
CA THR A 57 9.23 -4.36 -0.66
C THR A 57 9.64 -5.61 0.14
N SER A 58 10.09 -5.43 1.38
CA SER A 58 10.42 -6.54 2.27
C SER A 58 9.22 -7.34 2.75
N THR A 59 8.03 -6.71 2.84
CA THR A 59 6.83 -7.29 3.48
C THR A 59 5.53 -7.07 2.69
N SER A 60 5.58 -6.37 1.56
CA SER A 60 4.42 -6.05 0.72
C SER A 60 4.79 -5.99 -0.76
N PHE A 61 3.82 -6.22 -1.65
CA PHE A 61 4.01 -6.11 -3.10
C PHE A 61 2.70 -5.77 -3.83
N VAL A 62 2.79 -5.40 -5.10
CA VAL A 62 1.69 -4.82 -5.88
C VAL A 62 1.35 -5.73 -7.07
N LEU A 63 0.12 -6.21 -7.14
CA LEU A 63 -0.40 -7.11 -8.18
C LEU A 63 -1.25 -6.38 -9.22
N SER A 64 -1.24 -6.92 -10.44
CA SER A 64 -2.22 -6.62 -11.47
C SER A 64 -3.60 -7.17 -11.09
N GLN A 65 -4.66 -6.37 -11.19
CA GLN A 65 -6.02 -6.78 -10.84
C GLN A 65 -6.57 -7.87 -11.79
N PRO A 66 -7.47 -8.76 -11.33
CA PRO A 66 -8.05 -9.83 -12.15
C PRO A 66 -9.19 -9.32 -13.07
N LEU A 67 -8.88 -8.35 -13.93
CA LEU A 67 -9.84 -7.79 -14.90
C LEU A 67 -10.42 -8.89 -15.80
N CYS A 68 -11.74 -8.91 -15.98
CA CYS A 68 -12.55 -9.81 -16.81
C CYS A 68 -12.47 -11.34 -16.60
N PHE A 69 -11.55 -11.86 -15.77
CA PHE A 69 -11.31 -13.30 -15.68
C PHE A 69 -12.43 -14.11 -15.00
N PHE A 70 -13.22 -13.50 -14.11
CA PHE A 70 -14.31 -14.18 -13.39
C PHE A 70 -15.72 -13.81 -13.90
N ASN A 71 -15.82 -12.97 -14.93
CA ASN A 71 -17.08 -12.33 -15.32
C ASN A 71 -17.91 -13.18 -16.30
N ASN A 72 -17.27 -14.13 -17.00
CA ASN A 72 -17.86 -14.88 -18.12
C ASN A 72 -18.15 -16.36 -17.81
N GLN A 73 -18.15 -16.76 -16.53
CA GLN A 73 -18.33 -18.14 -16.11
C GLN A 73 -19.82 -18.50 -16.01
N ARG A 74 -20.28 -19.44 -16.83
CA ARG A 74 -21.72 -19.77 -16.99
C ARG A 74 -22.24 -20.89 -16.07
N GLU A 75 -21.36 -21.56 -15.33
CA GLU A 75 -21.67 -22.76 -14.54
C GLU A 75 -21.43 -22.54 -13.02
N LEU A 76 -21.41 -21.28 -12.56
CA LEU A 76 -21.23 -20.96 -11.16
C LEU A 76 -22.54 -20.97 -10.38
N PRO A 77 -22.55 -21.35 -9.08
CA PRO A 77 -23.73 -21.24 -8.21
C PRO A 77 -24.00 -19.80 -7.74
N CYS A 78 -23.14 -18.83 -8.10
CA CYS A 78 -23.27 -17.42 -7.75
C CYS A 78 -23.01 -16.53 -8.99
N THR A 79 -23.37 -15.25 -8.90
CA THR A 79 -23.31 -14.29 -10.02
C THR A 79 -22.18 -13.27 -9.83
N VAL A 80 -21.89 -12.46 -10.85
CA VAL A 80 -20.92 -11.33 -10.78
C VAL A 80 -21.24 -10.28 -9.70
N ASN A 81 -22.45 -10.29 -9.15
CA ASN A 81 -22.92 -9.41 -8.07
C ASN A 81 -22.90 -10.08 -6.68
N THR A 82 -22.81 -11.41 -6.61
CA THR A 82 -22.91 -12.17 -5.36
C THR A 82 -21.65 -12.96 -5.03
N CYS A 83 -20.97 -13.54 -6.02
CA CYS A 83 -19.67 -14.16 -5.80
C CYS A 83 -18.64 -13.14 -5.29
N GLU A 84 -17.78 -13.56 -4.37
CA GLU A 84 -16.71 -12.74 -3.84
C GLU A 84 -15.36 -13.18 -4.41
N ILE A 85 -14.56 -12.24 -4.92
CA ILE A 85 -13.17 -12.50 -5.30
C ILE A 85 -12.30 -12.32 -4.06
N TRP A 86 -11.47 -13.33 -3.80
CA TRP A 86 -10.46 -13.33 -2.75
C TRP A 86 -9.08 -13.65 -3.35
N SER A 87 -8.04 -13.14 -2.70
CA SER A 87 -6.64 -13.46 -3.00
C SER A 87 -6.10 -14.38 -1.92
N VAL A 88 -5.53 -15.51 -2.34
CA VAL A 88 -4.78 -16.43 -1.49
C VAL A 88 -3.31 -16.12 -1.66
N ILE A 89 -2.62 -15.84 -0.55
CA ILE A 89 -1.17 -15.61 -0.55
C ILE A 89 -0.52 -16.70 0.29
N ALA A 90 0.40 -17.44 -0.30
CA ALA A 90 0.99 -18.65 0.29
C ALA A 90 2.52 -18.66 0.20
N SER A 91 3.20 -19.19 1.23
CA SER A 91 4.66 -19.32 1.28
C SER A 91 5.10 -20.77 1.50
N GLY A 92 6.02 -21.26 0.66
CA GLY A 92 6.55 -22.62 0.73
C GLY A 92 5.43 -23.68 0.66
N PRO A 93 5.29 -24.56 1.67
CA PRO A 93 4.28 -25.62 1.64
C PRO A 93 2.83 -25.09 1.75
N GLY A 94 2.64 -23.80 2.06
CA GLY A 94 1.30 -23.18 2.13
C GLY A 94 0.50 -23.29 0.83
N VAL A 95 1.18 -23.38 -0.31
CA VAL A 95 0.58 -23.64 -1.64
C VAL A 95 -0.19 -24.97 -1.61
N HIS A 96 0.46 -26.04 -1.16
CA HIS A 96 -0.13 -27.38 -1.06
C HIS A 96 -1.12 -27.51 0.10
N ASN A 97 -0.93 -26.74 1.19
CA ASN A 97 -1.88 -26.70 2.29
C ASN A 97 -3.21 -26.06 1.84
N PHE A 98 -3.18 -24.92 1.14
CA PHE A 98 -4.39 -24.33 0.56
C PHE A 98 -5.08 -25.27 -0.43
N ASP A 99 -4.32 -25.86 -1.36
CA ASP A 99 -4.88 -26.77 -2.37
C ASP A 99 -5.54 -28.03 -1.77
N ARG A 100 -5.14 -28.42 -0.54
CA ARG A 100 -5.77 -29.46 0.27
C ARG A 100 -6.99 -28.93 1.04
N ASP A 101 -6.84 -27.81 1.73
CA ASP A 101 -7.84 -27.27 2.64
C ASP A 101 -9.09 -26.79 1.90
N LYS A 102 -8.95 -26.16 0.71
CA LYS A 102 -10.09 -25.75 -0.14
C LYS A 102 -11.03 -26.90 -0.52
N VAL A 103 -10.53 -28.15 -0.45
CA VAL A 103 -11.24 -29.39 -0.81
C VAL A 103 -11.74 -30.16 0.41
N ARG A 104 -11.04 -30.07 1.55
CA ARG A 104 -11.38 -30.78 2.81
C ARG A 104 -12.24 -29.96 3.76
N GLU A 105 -12.00 -28.66 3.82
CA GLU A 105 -12.62 -27.70 4.73
C GLU A 105 -13.40 -26.65 3.93
N ALA A 106 -14.06 -27.06 2.84
CA ALA A 106 -14.59 -26.18 1.80
C ALA A 106 -15.48 -25.03 2.35
N SER A 107 -16.40 -25.32 3.28
CA SER A 107 -17.28 -24.32 3.92
C SER A 107 -16.62 -23.51 5.05
N LYS A 108 -15.36 -23.79 5.38
CA LYS A 108 -14.55 -23.13 6.42
C LYS A 108 -13.26 -22.52 5.87
N ILE A 109 -13.09 -22.47 4.54
CA ILE A 109 -11.82 -22.02 3.92
C ILE A 109 -11.43 -20.59 4.33
N LEU A 110 -12.41 -19.72 4.59
CA LEU A 110 -12.24 -18.35 5.11
C LEU A 110 -11.82 -18.26 6.59
N SER A 111 -11.73 -19.37 7.31
CA SER A 111 -11.21 -19.43 8.69
C SER A 111 -10.16 -20.53 8.89
N ALA A 112 -9.83 -21.30 7.85
CA ALA A 112 -8.85 -22.39 7.88
C ALA A 112 -7.40 -21.92 8.15
N SER A 113 -7.08 -20.65 7.84
CA SER A 113 -5.78 -20.04 8.15
C SER A 113 -5.91 -18.53 8.42
N PRO A 114 -6.20 -18.13 9.67
CA PRO A 114 -6.34 -16.72 10.06
C PRO A 114 -5.00 -15.98 10.00
N TYR A 115 -5.01 -14.74 9.51
CA TYR A 115 -3.95 -13.77 9.78
C TYR A 115 -4.15 -13.17 11.20
N PRO A 116 -3.10 -12.88 12.00
CA PRO A 116 -1.66 -12.95 11.72
C PRO A 116 -1.03 -14.34 11.81
N ASP A 117 -1.68 -15.29 12.47
CA ASP A 117 -1.08 -16.58 12.82
C ASP A 117 -0.67 -17.42 11.60
N ALA A 118 -1.28 -17.19 10.44
CA ALA A 118 -1.03 -17.83 9.14
C ALA A 118 0.45 -18.17 8.84
N PHE A 119 1.40 -17.31 9.24
CA PHE A 119 2.83 -17.51 9.02
C PHE A 119 3.67 -17.71 10.30
N MET A 120 3.06 -17.71 11.49
CA MET A 120 3.77 -17.64 12.79
C MET A 120 4.27 -19.00 13.28
N GLY A 121 5.30 -19.55 12.65
CA GLY A 121 5.99 -20.77 13.12
C GLY A 121 5.70 -22.01 12.27
N ARG A 122 5.90 -23.20 12.86
CA ARG A 122 5.98 -24.47 12.10
C ARG A 122 4.64 -25.17 11.87
N ALA A 123 3.67 -25.01 12.78
CA ALA A 123 2.38 -25.71 12.73
C ALA A 123 1.32 -25.01 11.87
N HIS A 124 1.55 -23.77 11.46
CA HIS A 124 0.57 -22.92 10.78
C HIS A 124 0.49 -23.26 9.28
N LYS A 125 -0.66 -22.98 8.65
CA LYS A 125 -0.91 -23.43 7.27
C LYS A 125 -0.02 -22.72 6.23
N ARG A 126 0.64 -21.61 6.56
CA ARG A 126 1.54 -20.81 5.67
C ARG A 126 0.87 -20.21 4.44
N TYR A 127 -0.43 -19.99 4.51
CA TYR A 127 -1.17 -19.15 3.59
C TYR A 127 -2.18 -18.30 4.37
N TYR A 128 -2.66 -17.21 3.80
CA TYR A 128 -3.88 -16.53 4.26
C TYR A 128 -4.71 -16.13 3.05
N ILE A 129 -5.95 -15.74 3.31
CA ILE A 129 -6.92 -15.33 2.30
C ILE A 129 -7.38 -13.91 2.65
N THR A 130 -7.54 -13.04 1.66
CA THR A 130 -8.03 -11.68 1.86
C THR A 130 -8.94 -11.23 0.73
N LYS A 131 -9.95 -10.42 1.03
CA LYS A 131 -11.03 -10.06 0.09
C LYS A 131 -10.56 -8.97 -0.87
N LEU A 132 -10.88 -9.12 -2.16
CA LEU A 132 -10.62 -8.11 -3.18
C LEU A 132 -11.87 -7.31 -3.55
N GLY A 133 -13.03 -7.95 -3.66
CA GLY A 133 -14.26 -7.32 -4.13
C GLY A 133 -15.20 -8.32 -4.80
N PHE A 134 -16.01 -7.84 -5.74
CA PHE A 134 -16.93 -8.63 -6.56
C PHE A 134 -16.45 -8.65 -8.03
N PRO A 135 -16.77 -9.68 -8.85
CA PRO A 135 -16.36 -9.72 -10.26
C PRO A 135 -16.77 -8.49 -11.09
N ARG A 136 -17.92 -7.87 -10.79
CA ARG A 136 -18.35 -6.62 -11.44
C ARG A 136 -17.37 -5.45 -11.28
N ASP A 137 -16.57 -5.45 -10.21
CA ASP A 137 -15.62 -4.38 -9.88
C ASP A 137 -14.36 -4.45 -10.78
N PHE A 138 -14.21 -5.54 -11.53
CA PHE A 138 -13.09 -5.84 -12.43
C PHE A 138 -13.56 -6.09 -13.89
N PRO A 139 -14.22 -5.13 -14.56
CA PRO A 139 -14.81 -5.33 -15.89
C PRO A 139 -13.77 -5.41 -17.02
N CYS A 140 -14.22 -5.84 -18.20
CA CYS A 140 -13.45 -5.79 -19.44
C CYS A 140 -13.20 -4.32 -19.88
N GLY A 141 -12.10 -4.07 -20.60
CA GLY A 141 -11.96 -2.85 -21.42
C GLY A 141 -11.66 -1.54 -20.68
N GLN A 142 -11.16 -1.58 -19.45
CA GLN A 142 -10.72 -0.37 -18.75
C GLN A 142 -9.44 0.22 -19.38
N LEU A 143 -9.55 1.49 -19.81
CA LEU A 143 -8.50 2.33 -20.41
C LEU A 143 -7.68 3.10 -19.34
N PRO A 144 -6.59 3.82 -19.69
CA PRO A 144 -5.32 3.70 -18.97
C PRO A 144 -5.32 4.38 -17.60
N GLY A 145 -4.93 3.59 -16.59
CA GLY A 145 -4.63 4.04 -15.24
C GLY A 145 -4.00 2.90 -14.47
N ILE A 146 -3.07 3.20 -13.56
CA ILE A 146 -2.37 2.16 -12.79
C ILE A 146 -3.31 1.61 -11.70
N ARG A 147 -4.14 0.62 -12.06
CA ARG A 147 -4.97 -0.14 -11.11
C ARG A 147 -4.22 -1.35 -10.60
N TYR A 148 -4.24 -1.54 -9.28
CA TYR A 148 -3.51 -2.61 -8.62
C TYR A 148 -4.20 -3.11 -7.37
N PHE A 149 -3.75 -4.25 -6.87
CA PHE A 149 -4.03 -4.73 -5.52
C PHE A 149 -2.69 -4.85 -4.77
N LYS A 150 -2.50 -4.05 -3.71
CA LYS A 150 -1.29 -4.13 -2.87
C LYS A 150 -1.51 -5.21 -1.81
N VAL A 151 -0.74 -6.28 -1.86
CA VAL A 151 -0.67 -7.30 -0.80
C VAL A 151 0.12 -6.73 0.38
N GLY A 152 -0.39 -6.87 1.60
CA GLY A 152 0.22 -6.28 2.80
C GLY A 152 -0.08 -4.78 2.94
N ALA A 153 -1.26 -4.33 2.51
CA ALA A 153 -1.67 -2.93 2.63
C ALA A 153 -2.14 -2.54 4.04
N ASP A 154 -2.74 -3.49 4.78
CA ASP A 154 -3.41 -3.21 6.05
C ASP A 154 -2.44 -3.17 7.25
N GLY A 155 -1.18 -3.54 7.04
CA GLY A 155 -0.14 -3.46 8.07
C GLY A 155 -0.28 -4.54 9.13
N ASN A 156 -0.45 -4.12 10.38
CA ASN A 156 -0.61 -5.00 11.53
C ASN A 156 -2.11 -5.25 11.80
N CYS A 157 -2.56 -6.44 11.44
CA CYS A 157 -3.96 -6.81 11.41
C CYS A 157 -4.44 -7.53 12.68
N THR A 158 -5.73 -7.35 13.01
CA THR A 158 -6.42 -8.03 14.12
C THR A 158 -7.56 -8.96 13.66
N THR A 159 -7.84 -9.05 12.35
CA THR A 159 -8.98 -9.82 11.81
C THR A 159 -8.54 -10.95 10.89
N THR A 160 -9.32 -12.04 10.89
CA THR A 160 -9.05 -13.34 10.24
C THR A 160 -8.55 -13.25 8.80
N ASN A 161 -9.16 -12.41 7.96
CA ASN A 161 -8.89 -12.32 6.52
C ASN A 161 -8.32 -10.95 6.08
N CYS A 162 -7.65 -10.27 7.01
CA CYS A 162 -7.03 -8.98 6.77
C CYS A 162 -5.87 -9.07 5.75
N ASN A 163 -5.61 -7.99 5.03
CA ASN A 163 -4.52 -7.92 4.04
C ASN A 163 -3.19 -7.54 4.71
N GLY A 164 -2.78 -8.37 5.68
CA GLY A 164 -1.62 -8.14 6.55
C GLY A 164 -0.27 -8.34 5.88
N ILE A 165 0.78 -7.83 6.56
CA ILE A 165 2.16 -7.90 6.07
C ILE A 165 2.70 -9.32 5.92
N LEU A 166 3.65 -9.49 5.02
CA LEU A 166 4.27 -10.77 4.73
C LEU A 166 5.58 -10.94 5.52
N PRO A 167 6.00 -12.18 5.81
CA PRO A 167 7.30 -12.44 6.42
C PRO A 167 8.43 -11.87 5.57
N THR A 168 9.29 -11.08 6.21
CA THR A 168 10.42 -10.37 5.60
C THR A 168 11.29 -11.28 4.73
N GLY A 169 11.52 -10.90 3.47
CA GLY A 169 12.40 -11.63 2.54
C GLY A 169 11.89 -13.02 2.13
N SER A 170 10.62 -13.36 2.42
CA SER A 170 10.06 -14.64 2.02
C SER A 170 9.78 -14.73 0.52
N SER A 171 9.73 -15.96 0.01
CA SER A 171 9.13 -16.25 -1.29
C SER A 171 7.67 -16.66 -1.12
N VAL A 172 6.80 -16.05 -1.91
CA VAL A 172 5.34 -16.23 -1.87
C VAL A 172 4.78 -16.50 -3.28
N ARG A 173 3.62 -17.15 -3.33
CA ARG A 173 2.80 -17.28 -4.54
C ARG A 173 1.38 -16.81 -4.27
N VAL A 174 0.71 -16.34 -5.30
CA VAL A 174 -0.66 -15.80 -5.23
C VAL A 174 -1.58 -16.55 -6.16
N ARG A 175 -2.83 -16.72 -5.73
CA ARG A 175 -3.92 -17.24 -6.54
C ARG A 175 -5.18 -16.43 -6.24
N TYR A 176 -5.91 -16.04 -7.27
CA TYR A 176 -7.26 -15.52 -7.09
C TYR A 176 -8.24 -16.68 -7.07
N ILE A 177 -9.19 -16.60 -6.14
CA ILE A 177 -10.28 -17.55 -5.99
C ILE A 177 -11.59 -16.80 -5.95
N LEU A 178 -12.64 -17.48 -6.39
CA LEU A 178 -14.01 -17.03 -6.33
C LEU A 178 -14.74 -17.88 -5.30
N ILE A 179 -15.36 -17.23 -4.32
CA ILE A 179 -16.10 -17.88 -3.23
C ILE A 179 -17.58 -17.53 -3.37
N ASP A 180 -18.43 -18.56 -3.24
CA ASP A 180 -19.86 -18.36 -3.06
C ASP A 180 -20.14 -17.94 -1.61
N PRO A 181 -20.77 -16.77 -1.37
CA PRO A 181 -21.06 -16.31 -0.01
C PRO A 181 -22.09 -17.16 0.73
N VAL A 182 -22.85 -18.04 0.07
CA VAL A 182 -23.85 -18.92 0.70
C VAL A 182 -23.18 -20.16 1.28
N THR A 183 -22.52 -20.97 0.44
CA THR A 183 -21.83 -22.20 0.87
C THR A 183 -20.47 -21.93 1.54
N LYS A 184 -19.94 -20.71 1.42
CA LYS A 184 -18.57 -20.30 1.80
C LYS A 184 -17.48 -21.10 1.09
N SER A 185 -17.81 -21.82 0.01
CA SER A 185 -16.90 -22.69 -0.72
C SER A 185 -16.26 -22.04 -1.94
N VAL A 186 -15.08 -22.54 -2.33
CA VAL A 186 -14.38 -22.11 -3.54
C VAL A 186 -15.08 -22.69 -4.76
N VAL A 187 -15.60 -21.83 -5.63
CA VAL A 187 -16.33 -22.22 -6.85
C VAL A 187 -15.48 -22.09 -8.11
N SER A 188 -14.52 -21.15 -8.12
CA SER A 188 -13.54 -21.02 -9.20
C SER A 188 -12.19 -20.56 -8.67
N GLU A 189 -11.12 -20.86 -9.42
CA GLU A 189 -9.76 -20.42 -9.12
C GLU A 189 -8.94 -20.09 -10.36
N SER A 190 -7.98 -19.16 -10.23
CA SER A 190 -6.92 -18.95 -11.20
C SER A 190 -5.78 -19.97 -11.03
N LYS A 191 -4.79 -19.94 -11.92
CA LYS A 191 -3.49 -20.60 -11.66
C LYS A 191 -2.75 -19.90 -10.52
N TRP A 192 -1.77 -20.58 -9.92
CA TRP A 192 -0.78 -19.94 -9.04
C TRP A 192 0.12 -19.01 -9.85
N SER A 193 0.53 -17.88 -9.26
CA SER A 193 1.57 -17.02 -9.78
C SER A 193 2.93 -17.73 -9.83
N PHE A 194 3.86 -17.18 -10.61
CA PHE A 194 5.28 -17.43 -10.41
C PHE A 194 5.71 -17.03 -8.98
N PRO A 195 6.82 -17.58 -8.44
CA PRO A 195 7.36 -17.17 -7.14
C PRO A 195 7.68 -15.67 -7.13
N ILE A 196 7.10 -14.96 -6.18
CA ILE A 196 7.40 -13.56 -5.88
C ILE A 196 8.38 -13.58 -4.70
N ILE A 197 9.57 -13.00 -4.87
CA ILE A 197 10.62 -12.97 -3.86
C ILE A 197 10.63 -11.56 -3.26
N LEU A 198 10.33 -11.45 -1.96
CA LEU A 198 10.34 -10.16 -1.27
C LEU A 198 11.78 -9.67 -1.03
N ILE A 199 11.94 -8.35 -0.85
CA ILE A 199 13.27 -7.76 -0.65
C ILE A 199 13.79 -8.12 0.74
N SER A 200 14.84 -8.92 0.82
CA SER A 200 15.58 -9.10 2.07
C SER A 200 16.28 -7.79 2.45
N PRO A 201 15.96 -7.18 3.61
CA PRO A 201 16.68 -6.01 4.07
C PRO A 201 18.15 -6.36 4.33
N LYS A 202 19.07 -5.47 3.96
CA LYS A 202 20.47 -5.60 4.33
C LYS A 202 20.58 -5.52 5.86
N THR A 203 21.37 -6.40 6.47
CA THR A 203 21.61 -6.35 7.91
C THR A 203 22.35 -5.06 8.27
N SER A 204 22.06 -4.47 9.42
CA SER A 204 22.74 -3.25 9.88
C SER A 204 24.27 -3.41 9.96
N SER A 205 24.75 -4.62 10.25
CA SER A 205 26.17 -5.00 10.21
C SER A 205 26.83 -4.94 8.82
N SER A 206 26.04 -4.88 7.74
CA SER A 206 26.52 -4.71 6.36
C SER A 206 26.38 -3.27 5.84
N ILE A 207 25.79 -2.38 6.64
CA ILE A 207 25.78 -0.96 6.35
C ILE A 207 27.12 -0.41 6.82
N ASP A 208 27.93 0.05 5.88
CA ASP A 208 29.16 0.78 6.19
C ASP A 208 28.79 2.13 6.82
N VAL A 209 28.69 2.13 8.15
CA VAL A 209 28.44 3.32 8.97
C VAL A 209 29.71 4.13 9.22
N THR A 210 30.81 3.89 8.48
CA THR A 210 31.97 4.76 8.57
C THR A 210 31.66 6.14 7.99
N THR A 211 31.26 7.05 8.88
CA THR A 211 31.22 8.51 8.64
C THR A 211 32.60 9.11 8.34
N TRP A 212 33.65 8.28 8.33
CA TRP A 212 35.06 8.57 8.06
C TRP A 212 35.38 8.88 6.58
N LYS A 213 34.47 9.57 5.89
CA LYS A 213 34.70 10.16 4.55
C LYS A 213 34.34 11.64 4.44
N ARG A 214 33.99 12.31 5.55
CA ARG A 214 34.20 13.77 5.63
C ARG A 214 35.71 14.02 5.80
N SER A 215 36.39 14.19 4.67
CA SER A 215 37.80 14.58 4.63
C SER A 215 38.06 15.75 5.58
N GLY A 216 39.11 15.65 6.40
CA GLY A 216 39.48 16.72 7.34
C GLY A 216 39.64 18.09 6.66
N ALA A 217 40.01 18.09 5.37
CA ALA A 217 40.03 19.28 4.53
C ALA A 217 38.70 20.03 4.50
N MET A 218 37.54 19.34 4.46
CA MET A 218 36.23 20.00 4.48
C MET A 218 36.00 20.75 5.81
N VAL A 219 36.40 20.16 6.94
CA VAL A 219 36.28 20.80 8.26
C VAL A 219 37.19 22.03 8.33
N VAL A 220 38.45 21.89 7.93
CA VAL A 220 39.42 23.00 7.90
C VAL A 220 38.94 24.13 7.01
N ILE A 221 38.45 23.84 5.79
CA ILE A 221 37.88 24.82 4.88
C ILE A 221 36.70 25.55 5.52
N THR A 222 35.76 24.83 6.17
CA THR A 222 34.61 25.48 6.84
C THR A 222 35.03 26.39 7.99
N VAL A 223 36.06 26.02 8.77
CA VAL A 223 36.56 26.86 9.87
C VAL A 223 37.24 28.11 9.33
N VAL A 224 38.14 27.98 8.35
CA VAL A 224 38.85 29.12 7.74
C VAL A 224 37.87 30.09 7.07
N LEU A 225 36.91 29.57 6.30
CA LEU A 225 35.86 30.40 5.69
C LEU A 225 35.01 31.11 6.76
N SER A 226 34.57 30.40 7.81
CA SER A 226 33.79 30.99 8.89
C SER A 226 34.55 32.10 9.63
N CYS A 227 35.84 31.91 9.94
CA CYS A 227 36.67 32.92 10.57
C CYS A 227 36.89 34.14 9.66
N SER A 228 37.20 33.93 8.37
CA SER A 228 37.40 35.03 7.42
C SER A 228 36.13 35.85 7.21
N LEU A 229 34.96 35.21 7.13
CA LEU A 229 33.67 35.88 7.01
C LEU A 229 33.35 36.73 8.25
N ALA A 230 33.61 36.21 9.46
CA ALA A 230 33.41 36.96 10.70
C ALA A 230 34.29 38.22 10.76
N VAL A 231 35.56 38.12 10.34
CA VAL A 231 36.48 39.28 10.28
C VAL A 231 36.01 40.30 9.23
N LEU A 232 35.57 39.85 8.04
CA LEU A 232 35.05 40.73 7.00
C LEU A 232 33.79 41.48 7.46
N ILE A 233 32.87 40.81 8.16
CA ILE A 233 31.68 41.44 8.74
C ILE A 233 32.08 42.47 9.81
N LEU A 234 33.03 42.14 10.69
CA LEU A 234 33.51 43.08 11.72
C LEU A 234 34.13 44.33 11.11
N LEU A 235 34.98 44.18 10.09
CA LEU A 235 35.58 45.31 9.36
C LEU A 235 34.51 46.16 8.67
N LEU A 236 33.51 45.54 8.04
CA LEU A 236 32.40 46.25 7.41
C LEU A 236 31.57 47.04 8.44
N VAL A 237 31.30 46.46 9.61
CA VAL A 237 30.64 47.18 10.73
C VAL A 237 31.48 48.34 11.23
N VAL A 238 32.80 48.17 11.38
CA VAL A 238 33.70 49.27 11.78
C VAL A 238 33.69 50.40 10.75
N MET A 239 33.76 50.10 9.45
CA MET A 239 33.67 51.11 8.39
C MET A 239 32.34 51.87 8.44
N LEU A 240 31.20 51.17 8.54
CA LEU A 240 29.89 51.80 8.69
C LEU A 240 29.82 52.69 9.93
N LEU A 241 30.36 52.26 11.07
CA LEU A 241 30.39 53.07 12.29
C LEU A 241 31.29 54.30 12.16
N LEU A 242 32.42 54.19 11.45
CA LEU A 242 33.31 55.32 11.18
C LEU A 242 32.70 56.32 10.18
N ASP A 243 32.03 55.86 9.13
CA ASP A 243 31.31 56.72 8.18
C ASP A 243 30.12 57.43 8.85
N CYS A 244 29.33 56.71 9.64
CA CYS A 244 28.27 57.31 10.46
C CYS A 244 28.84 58.33 11.46
N SER A 245 29.97 58.04 12.10
CA SER A 245 30.62 58.96 13.04
C SER A 245 31.22 60.18 12.36
N GLY A 246 31.78 60.03 11.16
CA GLY A 246 32.28 61.14 10.33
C GLY A 246 31.15 62.08 9.92
N SER A 247 30.00 61.55 9.52
CA SER A 247 28.81 62.35 9.21
C SER A 247 28.20 63.07 10.42
N VAL A 248 28.46 62.60 11.65
CA VAL A 248 27.98 63.25 12.89
C VAL A 248 28.98 64.26 13.44
N ARG A 249 30.30 64.08 13.20
CA ARG A 249 31.36 64.95 13.74
C ARG A 249 31.65 66.21 12.90
N GLY A 250 31.01 66.37 11.74
CA GLY A 250 31.15 67.53 10.85
C GLY A 250 30.27 68.75 11.19
N ARG A 251 29.65 68.82 12.38
CA ARG A 251 28.76 69.93 12.79
C ARG A 251 29.03 70.30 14.25
N GLN A 252 29.00 71.61 14.58
CA GLN A 252 29.42 72.27 15.84
C GLN A 252 30.94 72.61 15.86
N VAL A 253 31.46 73.83 16.12
CA VAL A 253 30.90 75.14 16.61
C VAL A 253 31.75 76.33 16.06
N ILE A 254 31.22 77.57 16.18
CA ILE A 254 31.87 78.93 16.28
C ILE A 254 31.63 79.90 15.09
N THR A 255 31.46 81.24 15.21
CA THR A 255 30.63 82.14 16.08
C THR A 255 30.70 83.60 15.53
N ALA A 256 29.63 84.41 15.71
CA ALA A 256 29.56 85.90 15.70
C ALA A 256 29.74 86.75 14.40
N GLY A 257 28.59 87.18 13.84
CA GLY A 257 28.23 88.57 13.44
C GLY A 257 28.95 89.31 12.29
N PRO A 258 28.39 90.43 11.76
CA PRO A 258 27.11 91.09 12.09
C PRO A 258 26.05 91.04 10.95
N ASP A 259 24.89 91.66 11.22
CA ASP A 259 23.66 91.76 10.40
C ASP A 259 23.79 92.69 9.15
N PRO A 260 22.70 93.00 8.39
CA PRO A 260 21.56 92.19 7.94
C PRO A 260 21.38 92.25 6.40
N GLU A 261 20.63 91.31 5.80
CA GLU A 261 19.70 91.48 4.66
C GLU A 261 19.18 90.08 4.24
N SER A 262 17.88 89.79 4.26
CA SER A 262 16.84 90.12 3.27
C SER A 262 16.66 89.08 2.14
N PHE A 263 15.41 88.97 1.69
CA PHE A 263 14.96 88.46 0.40
C PHE A 263 15.01 86.95 0.02
N ARG A 264 13.87 86.30 0.32
CA ARG A 264 13.02 85.51 -0.60
C ARG A 264 13.61 84.92 -1.92
N VAL A 265 13.38 83.60 -2.05
CA VAL A 265 12.63 82.90 -3.14
C VAL A 265 13.01 83.19 -4.61
N ARG A 266 13.42 82.13 -5.34
CA ARG A 266 12.82 81.62 -6.61
C ARG A 266 13.63 80.39 -7.11
N SER A 267 13.14 79.17 -6.94
CA SER A 267 12.46 78.36 -7.98
C SER A 267 13.09 78.39 -9.40
N SER A 268 13.56 77.24 -9.89
CA SER A 268 13.47 76.83 -11.31
C SER A 268 13.71 75.31 -11.46
N ASN A 269 12.75 74.61 -12.05
CA ASN A 269 12.90 73.24 -12.56
C ASN A 269 13.68 73.24 -13.88
N ILE A 270 14.54 72.23 -14.12
CA ILE A 270 14.84 71.71 -15.47
C ILE A 270 14.90 70.17 -15.42
N ASN A 271 14.45 69.54 -16.51
CA ASN A 271 14.10 68.11 -16.63
C ASN A 271 15.31 67.19 -16.93
N GLY A 272 15.15 65.86 -16.75
CA GLY A 272 16.24 64.89 -16.97
C GLY A 272 15.87 63.41 -17.17
N ILE A 273 14.83 63.11 -17.96
CA ILE A 273 14.61 61.88 -18.77
C ILE A 273 14.91 60.50 -18.13
N TYR A 274 13.85 59.69 -17.94
CA TYR A 274 13.96 58.23 -17.84
C TYR A 274 14.33 57.61 -19.20
N SER A 275 15.19 56.59 -19.19
CA SER A 275 15.13 55.54 -20.23
C SER A 275 15.28 54.15 -19.60
N GLN A 276 14.21 53.35 -19.68
CA GLN A 276 14.33 51.90 -19.76
C GLN A 276 14.38 51.53 -21.23
N THR A 277 15.22 50.57 -21.61
CA THR A 277 15.17 49.94 -22.92
C THR A 277 14.75 48.48 -22.76
N SER A 278 13.78 48.06 -23.57
CA SER A 278 13.31 46.68 -23.68
C SER A 278 13.49 46.22 -25.13
N GLY A 279 13.99 45.00 -25.32
CA GLY A 279 14.30 44.40 -26.62
C GLY A 279 13.56 43.09 -26.83
N HIS A 280 12.40 43.18 -27.49
CA HIS A 280 11.68 42.06 -28.13
C HIS A 280 12.49 41.51 -29.34
N ALA A 281 12.30 40.31 -29.90
CA ALA A 281 11.35 39.20 -29.68
C ALA A 281 11.90 37.90 -30.32
N LEU A 282 11.24 36.75 -30.10
CA LEU A 282 10.67 35.90 -31.18
C LEU A 282 9.87 34.70 -30.61
N ARG A 283 8.78 34.32 -31.29
CA ARG A 283 7.95 33.12 -30.98
C ARG A 283 8.54 31.86 -31.62
N PRO A 284 8.19 30.68 -31.08
CA PRO A 284 7.78 29.55 -31.92
C PRO A 284 6.27 29.26 -31.84
N ARG A 285 5.76 28.58 -32.88
CA ARG A 285 4.39 28.03 -32.96
C ARG A 285 4.28 26.71 -32.20
N LEU A 286 3.12 26.45 -31.63
CA LEU A 286 2.65 25.09 -31.35
C LEU A 286 1.85 24.57 -32.55
N VAL A 287 2.17 23.35 -32.97
CA VAL A 287 1.27 22.32 -33.49
C VAL A 287 1.64 21.04 -32.74
#